data_AF-A0AAQ5ZFM6-F1
#
_entry.id   AF-A0AAQ5ZFM6-F1
#
_cell.length_a   1.000
_cell.length_b   1.000
_cell.length_c   1.000
_cell.angle_alpha   90.00
_cell.angle_beta   90.00
_cell.angle_gamma   90.00
#
_symmetry.space_group_name_H-M   'P 1'
#
loop_
_entity.id
_entity.type
_entity.pdbx_description
1 polymer ?
#
loop_
_entity_poly.entity_id
_entity_poly.type
_entity_poly.pdbx_seq_one_letter_code
_entity_poly.pdbx_strand_id
1 'polypeptide(L)'
;MWAEPRRLQVKMAATMKNVEEIRTRVILEEFGVKNVHTTDFPGNYSGYDDTWDMQKFQKKFSIDIVNLDESSIEFDMVGIDAAIANAFRRILLAEVPTMAIEKVFIYNNTSIVQDEVLAHRLGLIPIKADPRLFEYRNAGTKVAKVVNSRLDTCSREVLRHSDLKDVVKLGRVRDHFIYTVESTGILPPEILVMEAIKVLMAKCKRFLNELDSTDMD
;
A
#
# COMPACT_ATOMS: atom_id res chain seq x y z
N MET A 1 36.62 -24.78 36.56
CA MET A 1 35.68 -23.66 36.77
C MET A 1 36.35 -22.45 36.12
N TRP A 2 35.73 -21.75 35.16
CA TRP A 2 36.25 -20.61 34.34
C TRP A 2 36.20 -20.86 32.81
N ALA A 3 35.01 -21.19 32.28
CA ALA A 3 34.76 -21.26 30.83
C ALA A 3 33.43 -20.59 30.42
N GLU A 4 33.02 -19.52 31.13
CA GLU A 4 31.67 -18.94 31.02
C GLU A 4 31.52 -17.57 30.33
N PRO A 5 32.53 -16.69 30.17
CA PRO A 5 32.31 -15.40 29.52
C PRO A 5 31.97 -15.52 28.02
N ARG A 6 32.66 -16.41 27.29
CA ARG A 6 32.48 -16.57 25.83
C ARG A 6 31.16 -17.24 25.46
N ARG A 7 30.67 -18.18 26.28
CA ARG A 7 29.36 -18.85 26.04
C ARG A 7 28.19 -17.90 26.24
N LEU A 8 28.25 -17.02 27.23
CA LEU A 8 27.23 -15.99 27.45
C LEU A 8 27.19 -14.97 26.31
N GLN A 9 28.35 -14.48 25.84
CA GLN A 9 28.42 -13.57 24.70
C GLN A 9 27.86 -14.18 23.41
N VAL A 10 28.18 -15.45 23.12
CA VAL A 10 27.66 -16.16 21.93
C VAL A 10 26.14 -16.36 22.03
N LYS A 11 25.62 -16.70 23.21
CA LYS A 11 24.16 -16.82 23.43
C LYS A 11 23.44 -15.49 23.29
N MET A 12 23.97 -14.41 23.87
CA MET A 12 23.37 -13.07 23.75
C MET A 12 23.39 -12.57 22.30
N ALA A 13 24.48 -12.80 21.56
CA ALA A 13 24.56 -12.47 20.13
C ALA A 13 23.58 -13.29 19.27
N ALA A 14 23.36 -14.56 19.60
CA ALA A 14 22.37 -15.40 18.93
C ALA A 14 20.93 -14.93 19.21
N THR A 15 20.64 -14.53 20.46
CA THR A 15 19.33 -13.97 20.83
C THR A 15 19.07 -12.64 20.11
N MET A 16 20.05 -11.73 20.06
CA MET A 16 19.91 -10.45 19.36
C MET A 16 19.72 -10.62 17.85
N LYS A 17 20.45 -11.54 17.21
CA LYS A 17 20.26 -11.84 15.78
C LYS A 17 18.87 -12.40 15.48
N ASN A 18 18.34 -13.27 16.34
CA ASN A 18 17.01 -13.85 16.17
C ASN A 18 15.91 -12.78 16.35
N VAL A 19 16.08 -11.88 17.33
CA VAL A 19 15.16 -10.75 17.55
C VAL A 19 15.15 -9.80 16.35
N GLU A 20 16.33 -9.45 15.83
CA GLU A 20 16.43 -8.58 14.65
C GLU A 20 15.75 -9.19 13.42
N GLU A 21 15.86 -10.50 13.24
CA GLU A 21 15.20 -11.22 12.14
C GLU A 21 13.68 -11.18 12.26
N ILE A 22 13.14 -11.35 13.47
CA ILE A 22 11.69 -11.25 13.74
C ILE A 22 11.17 -9.84 13.43
N ARG A 23 11.99 -8.81 13.70
CA ARG A 23 11.64 -7.39 13.55
C ARG A 23 11.78 -6.84 12.14
N THR A 24 12.64 -7.42 11.30
CA THR A 24 12.93 -6.86 9.98
C THR A 24 12.43 -7.72 8.82
N ARG A 25 12.27 -9.04 9.04
CA ARG A 25 11.96 -9.98 7.95
C ARG A 25 10.68 -10.76 8.20
N VAL A 26 9.89 -10.84 7.14
CA VAL A 26 8.77 -11.78 7.01
C VAL A 26 9.31 -13.03 6.34
N ILE A 27 9.22 -14.20 6.99
CA ILE A 27 9.84 -15.44 6.50
C ILE A 27 8.75 -16.32 5.88
N LEU A 28 9.01 -16.84 4.69
CA LEU A 28 8.10 -17.75 4.00
C LEU A 28 8.59 -19.18 4.19
N GLU A 29 7.82 -19.97 4.93
CA GLU A 29 8.05 -21.40 5.11
C GLU A 29 7.08 -22.22 4.26
N GLU A 30 7.30 -23.54 4.20
CA GLU A 30 6.47 -24.47 3.43
C GLU A 30 5.01 -24.44 3.89
N PHE A 31 4.79 -24.50 5.21
CA PHE A 31 3.46 -24.61 5.82
C PHE A 31 2.85 -23.27 6.26
N GLY A 32 3.56 -22.15 6.13
CA GLY A 32 3.09 -20.88 6.66
C GLY A 32 4.03 -19.71 6.44
N VAL A 33 3.58 -18.51 6.83
CA VAL A 33 4.41 -17.30 6.85
C VAL A 33 4.67 -16.95 8.31
N LYS A 34 5.93 -16.78 8.68
CA LYS A 34 6.35 -16.34 10.02
C LYS A 34 6.60 -14.84 10.03
N ASN A 35 6.47 -14.24 11.21
CA ASN A 35 6.71 -12.82 11.47
C ASN A 35 5.82 -11.89 10.61
N VAL A 36 4.53 -12.20 10.53
CA VAL A 36 3.58 -11.42 9.72
C VAL A 36 3.20 -10.08 10.33
N HIS A 37 3.35 -9.93 11.65
CA HIS A 37 2.94 -8.74 12.39
C HIS A 37 4.08 -7.73 12.50
N THR A 38 3.73 -6.45 12.40
CA THR A 38 4.55 -5.32 12.84
C THR A 38 4.72 -5.42 14.37
N THR A 39 5.95 -5.40 14.87
CA THR A 39 6.25 -5.61 16.31
C THR A 39 7.15 -4.54 16.91
N ASP A 40 7.60 -3.58 16.12
CA ASP A 40 8.39 -2.40 16.47
C ASP A 40 7.55 -1.32 17.16
N PHE A 41 6.86 -1.72 18.23
CA PHE A 41 6.14 -0.83 19.12
C PHE A 41 6.90 -0.68 20.45
N PRO A 42 6.81 0.49 21.11
CA PRO A 42 7.51 0.74 22.35
C PRO A 42 7.11 -0.29 23.43
N GLY A 43 8.10 -0.91 24.06
CA GLY A 43 7.91 -1.92 25.11
C GLY A 43 7.91 -3.38 24.65
N ASN A 44 7.96 -3.66 23.35
CA ASN A 44 7.94 -5.05 22.85
C ASN A 44 9.29 -5.78 22.96
N TYR A 45 10.41 -5.06 22.93
CA TYR A 45 11.75 -5.65 22.94
C TYR A 45 12.67 -4.99 23.98
N SER A 46 13.39 -5.80 24.73
CA SER A 46 14.40 -5.32 25.68
C SER A 46 15.63 -4.77 24.93
N GLY A 47 16.04 -3.54 25.25
CA GLY A 47 17.26 -2.92 24.69
C GLY A 47 17.06 -2.19 23.36
N TYR A 48 15.83 -2.11 22.85
CA TYR A 48 15.48 -1.29 21.69
C TYR A 48 14.57 -0.15 22.10
N ASP A 49 14.81 1.03 21.53
CA ASP A 49 13.93 2.18 21.64
C ASP A 49 13.10 2.33 20.35
N ASP A 50 11.84 1.93 20.45
CA ASP A 50 10.83 1.96 19.41
C ASP A 50 9.80 3.07 19.64
N THR A 51 10.14 4.08 20.45
CA THR A 51 9.36 5.31 20.54
C THR A 51 9.35 6.05 19.19
N TRP A 52 8.27 6.79 18.95
CA TRP A 52 8.12 7.56 17.72
C TRP A 52 9.11 8.74 17.70
N ASP A 53 9.99 8.75 16.70
CA ASP A 53 10.93 9.84 16.45
C ASP A 53 10.87 10.26 14.99
N MET A 54 10.52 11.53 14.77
CA MET A 54 10.42 12.13 13.45
C MET A 54 11.77 12.19 12.74
N GLN A 55 12.88 12.44 13.47
CA GLN A 55 14.20 12.54 12.87
C GLN A 55 14.69 11.16 12.37
N LYS A 56 14.48 10.13 13.19
CA LYS A 56 14.73 8.72 12.83
C LYS A 56 13.91 8.31 11.61
N PHE A 57 12.64 8.71 11.52
CA PHE A 57 11.80 8.45 10.35
C PHE A 57 12.32 9.17 9.11
N GLN A 58 12.57 10.48 9.17
CA GLN A 58 13.05 11.28 8.04
C GLN A 58 14.39 10.78 7.47
N LYS A 59 15.28 10.29 8.34
CA LYS A 59 16.58 9.73 7.90
C LYS A 59 16.45 8.38 7.19
N LYS A 60 15.45 7.57 7.55
CA LYS A 60 15.23 6.23 7.00
C LYS A 60 14.34 6.24 5.76
N PHE A 61 13.40 7.19 5.70
CA PHE A 61 12.42 7.25 4.64
C PHE A 61 13.06 7.70 3.33
N SER A 62 13.02 6.86 2.30
CA SER A 62 13.43 7.20 0.94
C SER A 62 12.40 6.70 -0.07
N ILE A 63 12.28 7.45 -1.17
CA ILE A 63 11.48 7.06 -2.32
C ILE A 63 12.41 7.04 -3.52
N ASP A 64 12.54 5.87 -4.13
CA ASP A 64 13.41 5.66 -5.29
C ASP A 64 12.54 5.28 -6.49
N ILE A 65 12.55 6.09 -7.55
CA ILE A 65 11.79 5.80 -8.76
C ILE A 65 12.62 4.86 -9.63
N VAL A 66 12.12 3.64 -9.85
CA VAL A 66 12.81 2.60 -10.63
C VAL A 66 12.50 2.77 -12.12
N ASN A 67 11.22 2.96 -12.45
CA ASN A 67 10.78 3.13 -13.83
C ASN A 67 9.64 4.17 -13.92
N LEU A 68 9.64 4.93 -15.01
CA LEU A 68 8.59 5.89 -15.33
C LEU A 68 8.32 5.86 -16.82
N ASP A 69 7.13 5.38 -17.17
CA ASP A 69 6.58 5.36 -18.51
C ASP A 69 5.36 6.31 -18.60
N GLU A 70 4.84 6.52 -19.81
CA GLU A 70 3.67 7.39 -20.02
C GLU A 70 2.41 6.91 -19.26
N SER A 71 2.26 5.59 -19.09
CA SER A 71 1.09 4.97 -18.45
C SER A 71 1.38 4.34 -17.09
N SER A 72 2.65 4.11 -16.74
CA SER A 72 3.04 3.36 -15.54
C SER A 72 4.16 4.05 -14.78
N ILE A 73 4.11 4.00 -13.46
CA ILE A 73 5.23 4.38 -12.58
C ILE A 73 5.53 3.21 -11.64
N GLU A 74 6.80 2.86 -11.53
CA GLU A 74 7.32 1.92 -10.56
C GLU A 74 8.28 2.65 -9.61
N PHE A 75 7.98 2.60 -8.32
CA PHE A 75 8.80 3.25 -7.31
C PHE A 75 8.85 2.45 -6.02
N ASP A 76 10.00 2.51 -5.37
CA ASP A 76 10.28 1.89 -4.09
C ASP A 76 10.01 2.91 -2.98
N MET A 77 9.32 2.47 -1.93
CA MET A 77 9.18 3.19 -0.67
C MET A 77 9.87 2.42 0.44
N VAL A 78 10.96 2.97 0.97
CA VAL A 78 11.75 2.38 2.05
C VAL A 78 11.48 3.14 3.34
N GLY A 79 11.39 2.41 4.46
CA GLY A 79 11.25 2.99 5.81
C GLY A 79 9.82 3.37 6.20
N ILE A 80 8.81 2.87 5.50
CA ILE A 80 7.39 3.09 5.81
C ILE A 80 6.75 1.83 6.40
N ASP A 81 5.74 1.98 7.25
CA ASP A 81 4.96 0.84 7.75
C ASP A 81 3.85 0.42 6.77
N ALA A 82 3.48 -0.87 6.83
CA ALA A 82 2.44 -1.48 6.01
C ALA A 82 1.08 -0.78 6.14
N ALA A 83 0.76 -0.19 7.31
CA ALA A 83 -0.49 0.52 7.52
C ALA A 83 -0.60 1.75 6.61
N ILE A 84 0.45 2.57 6.53
CA ILE A 84 0.46 3.80 5.72
C ILE A 84 0.59 3.44 4.24
N ALA A 85 1.44 2.47 3.90
CA ALA A 85 1.56 1.92 2.55
C ALA A 85 0.17 1.45 2.02
N ASN A 86 -0.54 0.62 2.78
CA ASN A 86 -1.86 0.15 2.38
C ASN A 86 -2.91 1.29 2.35
N ALA A 87 -2.76 2.34 3.17
CA ALA A 87 -3.59 3.53 3.06
C ALA A 87 -3.41 4.22 1.70
N PHE A 88 -2.18 4.46 1.25
CA PHE A 88 -1.91 5.02 -0.08
C PHE A 88 -2.51 4.16 -1.21
N ARG A 89 -2.34 2.84 -1.14
CA ARG A 89 -2.95 1.91 -2.10
C ARG A 89 -4.47 2.03 -2.14
N ARG A 90 -5.12 2.17 -0.99
CA ARG A 90 -6.59 2.32 -0.90
C ARG A 90 -7.06 3.66 -1.47
N ILE A 91 -6.30 4.73 -1.23
CA ILE A 91 -6.62 6.08 -1.73
C ILE A 91 -6.55 6.10 -3.26
N LEU A 92 -5.46 5.58 -3.84
CA LEU A 92 -5.30 5.48 -5.30
C LEU A 92 -6.46 4.74 -5.97
N LEU A 93 -6.96 3.67 -5.33
CA LEU A 93 -8.04 2.84 -5.88
C LEU A 93 -9.46 3.39 -5.71
N ALA A 94 -9.69 4.34 -4.81
CA ALA A 94 -11.05 4.66 -4.39
C ALA A 94 -11.33 6.13 -4.10
N GLU A 95 -10.31 6.96 -3.92
CA GLU A 95 -10.48 8.32 -3.40
C GLU A 95 -9.80 9.38 -4.26
N VAL A 96 -8.98 8.98 -5.24
CA VAL A 96 -8.54 9.91 -6.28
C VAL A 96 -9.73 10.16 -7.21
N PRO A 97 -10.20 11.42 -7.34
CA PRO A 97 -11.33 11.74 -8.21
C PRO A 97 -10.99 11.50 -9.67
N THR A 98 -11.96 11.01 -10.43
CA THR A 98 -11.85 10.80 -11.88
C THR A 98 -13.14 11.19 -12.59
N MET A 99 -13.04 11.60 -13.86
CA MET A 99 -14.21 11.94 -14.67
C MET A 99 -14.77 10.69 -15.37
N ALA A 100 -16.08 10.46 -15.25
CA ALA A 100 -16.79 9.34 -15.88
C ALA A 100 -18.21 9.76 -16.30
N ILE A 101 -18.79 9.03 -17.25
CA ILE A 101 -20.17 9.27 -17.72
C ILE A 101 -21.16 8.74 -16.68
N GLU A 102 -21.97 9.64 -16.11
CA GLU A 102 -23.01 9.28 -15.13
C GLU A 102 -24.41 9.14 -15.77
N LYS A 103 -24.79 10.08 -16.65
CA LYS A 103 -26.13 10.12 -17.26
C LYS A 103 -26.04 10.01 -18.77
N VAL A 104 -26.79 9.05 -19.34
CA VAL A 104 -26.92 8.82 -20.78
C VAL A 104 -28.39 9.00 -21.16
N PHE A 105 -28.68 9.98 -22.02
CA PHE A 105 -30.00 10.15 -22.60
C PHE A 105 -30.05 9.44 -23.95
N ILE A 106 -30.87 8.39 -24.04
CA ILE A 106 -30.98 7.56 -25.25
C ILE A 106 -32.16 8.06 -26.07
N TYR A 107 -31.89 8.42 -27.32
CA TYR A 107 -32.91 8.79 -28.30
C TYR A 107 -33.01 7.68 -29.34
N ASN A 108 -34.05 6.86 -29.25
CA ASN A 108 -34.39 5.81 -30.20
C ASN A 108 -33.25 4.79 -30.47
N ASN A 109 -32.95 3.93 -29.50
CA ASN A 109 -32.04 2.80 -29.72
C ASN A 109 -32.76 1.67 -30.47
N THR A 110 -32.32 1.39 -31.69
CA THR A 110 -32.84 0.30 -32.54
C THR A 110 -31.89 -0.90 -32.59
N SER A 111 -30.81 -0.89 -31.80
CA SER A 111 -29.84 -1.99 -31.75
C SER A 111 -30.34 -3.15 -30.90
N ILE A 112 -29.67 -4.31 -31.04
CA ILE A 112 -29.94 -5.52 -30.26
C ILE A 112 -29.45 -5.37 -28.81
N VAL A 113 -28.52 -4.44 -28.56
CA VAL A 113 -27.95 -4.19 -27.23
C VAL A 113 -28.95 -3.41 -26.41
N GLN A 114 -29.28 -3.93 -25.22
CA GLN A 114 -30.18 -3.25 -24.30
C GLN A 114 -29.59 -1.92 -23.82
N ASP A 115 -30.47 -0.95 -23.58
CA ASP A 115 -30.14 0.42 -23.19
C ASP A 115 -29.28 0.49 -21.92
N GLU A 116 -29.57 -0.34 -20.92
CA GLU A 116 -28.83 -0.41 -19.67
C GLU A 116 -27.41 -0.94 -19.88
N VAL A 117 -27.27 -1.93 -20.77
CA VAL A 117 -25.97 -2.52 -21.12
C VAL A 117 -25.13 -1.50 -21.90
N LEU A 118 -25.75 -0.75 -22.82
CA LEU A 118 -25.09 0.32 -23.56
C LEU A 118 -24.62 1.45 -22.62
N ALA A 119 -25.50 1.94 -21.75
CA ALA A 119 -25.18 2.99 -20.79
C ALA A 119 -24.07 2.57 -19.82
N HIS A 120 -24.11 1.33 -19.32
CA HIS A 120 -23.06 0.79 -18.45
C HIS A 120 -21.70 0.73 -19.17
N ARG A 121 -21.67 0.29 -20.44
CA ARG A 121 -20.43 0.26 -21.23
C ARG A 121 -19.86 1.65 -21.46
N LEU A 122 -20.72 2.65 -21.74
CA LEU A 122 -20.31 4.04 -21.87
C LEU A 122 -19.76 4.61 -20.55
N GLY A 123 -20.34 4.22 -19.42
CA GLY A 123 -19.87 4.61 -18.08
C GLY A 123 -18.45 4.15 -17.73
N LEU A 124 -18.00 3.04 -18.33
CA LEU A 124 -16.65 2.49 -18.12
C LEU A 124 -15.57 3.10 -19.02
N ILE A 125 -15.95 3.97 -19.97
CA ILE A 125 -14.98 4.62 -20.86
C ILE A 125 -14.28 5.75 -20.09
N PRO A 126 -12.95 5.70 -19.93
CA PRO A 126 -12.22 6.78 -19.27
C PRO A 126 -12.27 8.05 -20.12
N ILE A 127 -12.69 9.16 -19.51
CA ILE A 127 -12.70 10.47 -20.17
C ILE A 127 -11.38 11.18 -19.86
N LYS A 128 -10.66 11.63 -20.90
CA LYS A 128 -9.47 12.46 -20.77
C LYS A 128 -9.85 13.90 -20.42
N ALA A 129 -10.28 14.12 -19.19
CA ALA A 129 -10.58 15.43 -18.62
C ALA A 129 -9.93 15.52 -17.24
N ASP A 130 -9.25 16.64 -16.95
CA ASP A 130 -8.61 16.84 -15.65
C ASP A 130 -9.68 17.10 -14.58
N PRO A 131 -9.88 16.20 -13.60
CA PRO A 131 -10.92 16.33 -12.59
C PRO A 131 -10.74 17.53 -11.67
N ARG A 132 -9.54 18.13 -11.59
CA ARG A 132 -9.26 19.29 -10.73
C ARG A 132 -9.96 20.57 -11.18
N LEU A 133 -10.35 20.64 -12.44
CA LEU A 133 -11.02 21.80 -13.03
C LEU A 133 -12.53 21.80 -12.75
N PHE A 134 -13.05 20.77 -12.08
CA PHE A 134 -14.47 20.54 -11.87
C PHE A 134 -14.80 20.43 -10.38
N GLU A 135 -15.99 20.92 -10.01
CA GLU A 135 -16.53 20.77 -8.66
C GLU A 135 -17.50 19.58 -8.60
N TYR A 136 -17.64 18.99 -7.41
CA TYR A 136 -18.58 17.91 -7.19
C TYR A 136 -20.03 18.40 -7.31
N ARG A 137 -20.87 17.60 -7.96
CA ARG A 137 -22.32 17.80 -7.97
C ARG A 137 -22.90 17.45 -6.59
N ASN A 138 -23.76 18.32 -6.03
CA ASN A 138 -24.46 18.06 -4.77
C ASN A 138 -25.26 16.73 -4.83
N ALA A 139 -25.07 15.86 -3.84
CA ALA A 139 -25.37 14.43 -3.96
C ALA A 139 -26.69 13.96 -3.32
N GLY A 140 -27.29 12.95 -3.96
CA GLY A 140 -28.34 12.08 -3.43
C GLY A 140 -28.15 10.60 -3.83
N THR A 141 -27.35 9.88 -3.02
CA THR A 141 -27.37 8.43 -2.65
C THR A 141 -26.78 7.29 -3.54
N LYS A 142 -25.74 6.65 -2.95
CA LYS A 142 -25.18 5.25 -2.90
C LYS A 142 -24.73 4.47 -4.17
N VAL A 143 -23.54 3.85 -4.05
CA VAL A 143 -22.78 3.10 -5.09
C VAL A 143 -22.32 1.73 -4.56
N ALA A 144 -22.17 0.72 -5.43
CA ALA A 144 -21.74 -0.66 -5.14
C ALA A 144 -20.35 -1.02 -5.74
N LYS A 145 -19.64 -2.00 -5.15
CA LYS A 145 -18.26 -2.43 -5.50
C LYS A 145 -18.08 -3.95 -5.28
N VAL A 146 -17.40 -4.67 -6.20
CA VAL A 146 -17.05 -6.13 -6.14
C VAL A 146 -15.71 -6.36 -6.90
N VAL A 147 -14.60 -6.87 -6.33
CA VAL A 147 -14.20 -8.24 -5.87
C VAL A 147 -13.76 -9.13 -7.07
N ASN A 148 -12.50 -9.11 -7.56
CA ASN A 148 -11.35 -9.98 -7.19
C ASN A 148 -10.51 -10.22 -8.49
N SER A 149 -9.33 -10.88 -8.58
CA SER A 149 -8.16 -11.21 -7.75
C SER A 149 -7.16 -11.93 -8.67
N ARG A 150 -5.87 -11.68 -8.47
CA ARG A 150 -4.72 -12.58 -8.71
C ARG A 150 -4.49 -13.13 -10.12
N LEU A 151 -3.38 -12.71 -10.72
CA LEU A 151 -2.45 -13.64 -11.40
C LEU A 151 -0.98 -13.16 -11.25
N ASP A 152 -0.43 -13.31 -10.04
CA ASP A 152 0.90 -13.90 -9.80
C ASP A 152 0.97 -14.40 -8.34
N THR A 153 1.60 -15.56 -8.10
CA THR A 153 1.22 -16.49 -7.01
C THR A 153 2.33 -16.87 -6.04
N CYS A 154 3.54 -16.33 -6.15
CA CYS A 154 4.65 -16.72 -5.26
C CYS A 154 4.67 -18.25 -5.04
N SER A 155 4.77 -19.02 -6.12
CA SER A 155 4.38 -20.44 -6.19
C SER A 155 5.09 -21.39 -5.22
N ARG A 156 6.12 -20.92 -4.48
CA ARG A 156 6.89 -21.70 -3.50
C ARG A 156 7.48 -23.00 -4.08
N GLU A 157 7.59 -23.13 -5.39
CA GLU A 157 8.07 -24.35 -6.07
C GLU A 157 9.46 -24.79 -5.58
N VAL A 158 10.30 -23.85 -5.15
CA VAL A 158 11.62 -24.13 -4.56
C VAL A 158 11.55 -25.02 -3.30
N LEU A 159 10.42 -25.02 -2.58
CA LEU A 159 10.23 -25.83 -1.37
C LEU A 159 9.84 -27.28 -1.67
N ARG A 160 9.53 -27.62 -2.92
CA ARG A 160 9.20 -28.99 -3.35
C ARG A 160 10.44 -29.84 -3.63
N HIS A 161 11.59 -29.21 -3.86
CA HIS A 161 12.86 -29.85 -4.16
C HIS A 161 13.69 -30.01 -2.88
N SER A 162 13.86 -31.25 -2.42
CA SER A 162 14.58 -31.57 -1.16
C SER A 162 16.04 -31.12 -1.17
N ASP A 163 16.62 -31.01 -2.35
CA ASP A 163 17.96 -30.54 -2.67
C ASP A 163 18.12 -29.01 -2.58
N LEU A 164 17.03 -28.25 -2.74
CA LEU A 164 17.04 -26.78 -2.71
C LEU A 164 16.44 -26.18 -1.43
N LYS A 165 15.67 -26.99 -0.69
CA LYS A 165 14.93 -26.58 0.51
C LYS A 165 15.81 -26.00 1.62
N ASP A 166 16.98 -26.60 1.86
CA ASP A 166 17.88 -26.19 2.94
C ASP A 166 18.90 -25.11 2.51
N VAL A 167 18.90 -24.76 1.21
CA VAL A 167 19.86 -23.80 0.61
C VAL A 167 19.24 -22.41 0.48
N VAL A 168 17.91 -22.32 0.34
CA VAL A 168 17.21 -21.07 0.03
C VAL A 168 16.32 -20.64 1.19
N LYS A 169 16.57 -19.45 1.72
CA LYS A 169 15.70 -18.81 2.71
C LYS A 169 14.83 -17.76 2.02
N LEU A 170 13.57 -18.09 1.80
CA LEU A 170 12.60 -17.14 1.27
C LEU A 170 12.13 -16.18 2.35
N GLY A 171 12.21 -14.89 2.08
CA GLY A 171 11.72 -13.86 2.98
C GLY A 171 11.44 -12.55 2.25
N ARG A 172 10.73 -11.66 2.93
CA ARG A 172 10.51 -10.28 2.49
C ARG A 172 11.04 -9.31 3.52
N VAL A 173 11.56 -8.19 3.03
CA VAL A 173 11.93 -7.04 3.86
C VAL A 173 10.63 -6.32 4.22
N ARG A 174 10.42 -6.01 5.50
CA ARG A 174 9.13 -5.51 5.99
C ARG A 174 8.89 -4.04 5.64
N ASP A 175 9.94 -3.24 5.65
CA ASP A 175 9.94 -1.79 5.49
C ASP A 175 10.32 -1.35 4.07
N HIS A 176 10.31 -2.27 3.10
CA HIS A 176 10.59 -1.97 1.70
C HIS A 176 9.42 -2.41 0.83
N PHE A 177 8.72 -1.45 0.25
CA PHE A 177 7.57 -1.69 -0.61
C PHE A 177 7.86 -1.22 -2.03
N ILE A 178 7.62 -2.10 -2.99
CA ILE A 178 7.68 -1.78 -4.42
C ILE A 178 6.24 -1.48 -4.86
N TYR A 179 6.00 -0.27 -5.37
CA TYR A 179 4.72 0.16 -5.90
C TYR A 179 4.78 0.21 -7.41
N THR A 180 3.80 -0.43 -8.05
CA THR A 180 3.51 -0.28 -9.47
C THR A 180 2.15 0.38 -9.60
N VAL A 181 2.09 1.59 -10.15
CA VAL A 181 0.85 2.33 -10.38
C VAL A 181 0.67 2.54 -11.88
N GLU A 182 -0.37 1.93 -12.42
CA GLU A 182 -0.77 2.06 -13.82
C GLU A 182 -1.97 3.01 -13.93
N SER A 183 -1.84 4.00 -14.78
CA SER A 183 -2.93 4.92 -15.11
C SER A 183 -3.78 4.38 -16.24
N THR A 184 -5.08 4.66 -16.19
CA THR A 184 -6.04 4.40 -17.27
C THR A 184 -6.00 5.46 -18.38
N GLY A 185 -5.09 6.44 -18.30
CA GLY A 185 -4.91 7.50 -19.30
C GLY A 185 -5.69 8.80 -19.02
N ILE A 186 -6.39 8.89 -17.89
CA ILE A 186 -7.08 10.12 -17.46
C ILE A 186 -6.07 11.16 -16.97
N LEU A 187 -5.13 10.73 -16.12
CA LEU A 187 -4.06 11.55 -15.54
C LEU A 187 -2.73 10.80 -15.61
N PRO A 188 -1.59 11.48 -15.79
CA PRO A 188 -0.26 10.87 -15.64
C PRO A 188 -0.09 10.17 -14.29
N PRO A 189 0.63 9.04 -14.22
CA PRO A 189 0.75 8.23 -13.00
C PRO A 189 1.45 8.98 -11.85
N GLU A 190 2.43 9.84 -12.14
CA GLU A 190 3.07 10.75 -11.16
C GLU A 190 2.05 11.69 -10.46
N ILE A 191 1.06 12.17 -11.21
CA ILE A 191 0.03 13.05 -10.70
C ILE A 191 -0.93 12.28 -9.79
N LEU A 192 -1.27 11.03 -10.13
CA LEU A 192 -2.11 10.17 -9.29
C LEU A 192 -1.47 9.94 -7.91
N VAL A 193 -0.17 9.67 -7.87
CA VAL A 193 0.58 9.47 -6.60
C VAL A 193 0.57 10.76 -5.76
N MET A 194 0.83 11.92 -6.38
CA MET A 194 0.78 13.21 -5.68
C MET A 194 -0.62 13.51 -5.11
N GLU A 195 -1.68 13.26 -5.88
CA GLU A 195 -3.05 13.49 -5.41
C GLU A 195 -3.43 12.55 -4.27
N ALA A 196 -2.99 11.29 -4.30
CA ALA A 196 -3.23 10.37 -3.20
C ALA A 196 -2.62 10.86 -1.87
N ILE A 197 -1.42 11.45 -1.92
CA ILE A 197 -0.79 12.03 -0.72
C ILE A 197 -1.59 13.23 -0.21
N LYS A 198 -2.07 14.10 -1.10
CA LYS A 198 -2.90 15.25 -0.73
C LYS A 198 -4.21 14.84 -0.08
N VAL A 199 -4.88 13.80 -0.59
CA VAL A 199 -6.12 13.27 -0.01
C VAL A 199 -5.88 12.78 1.42
N LEU A 200 -4.77 12.07 1.67
CA LEU A 200 -4.43 11.62 3.02
C LEU A 200 -4.19 12.80 3.97
N MET A 201 -3.42 13.81 3.54
CA MET A 201 -3.18 15.02 4.32
C MET A 201 -4.48 15.79 4.61
N ALA A 202 -5.36 15.92 3.62
CA ALA A 202 -6.64 16.62 3.76
C ALA A 202 -7.54 15.95 4.80
N LYS A 203 -7.56 14.60 4.84
CA LYS A 203 -8.31 13.86 5.87
C LYS A 203 -7.80 14.14 7.28
N CYS A 204 -6.49 14.11 7.49
CA CYS A 204 -5.90 14.44 8.79
C CYS A 204 -6.23 15.89 9.19
N LYS A 205 -6.10 16.84 8.26
CA LYS A 205 -6.43 18.26 8.49
C LYS A 205 -7.90 18.47 8.85
N ARG A 206 -8.83 17.74 8.22
CA ARG A 206 -10.26 17.84 8.54
C ARG A 206 -10.52 17.51 10.00
N PHE A 207 -9.96 16.41 10.50
CA PHE A 207 -10.13 16.02 11.90
C PHE A 207 -9.48 17.00 12.87
N LEU A 208 -8.31 17.55 12.54
CA LEU A 208 -7.68 18.59 13.36
C LEU A 208 -8.58 19.83 13.47
N ASN A 209 -9.13 20.30 12.35
CA ASN A 209 -10.04 21.45 12.35
C ASN A 209 -11.33 21.18 13.15
N GLU A 210 -11.85 19.96 13.11
CA GLU A 210 -13.02 19.56 13.91
C GLU A 210 -12.69 19.59 15.41
N LEU A 211 -11.53 19.07 15.82
CA LEU A 211 -11.09 19.11 17.22
C LEU A 211 -10.92 20.55 17.72
N ASP A 212 -10.26 21.40 16.95
CA ASP A 212 -10.05 22.82 17.28
C ASP A 212 -11.39 23.57 17.40
N SER A 213 -12.43 23.16 16.67
CA SER A 213 -13.76 23.76 16.75
C SER A 213 -14.53 23.37 18.02
N THR A 214 -14.30 22.17 18.55
CA THR A 214 -14.92 21.70 19.80
C THR A 214 -14.29 22.28 21.07
N ASP A 215 -13.01 22.67 21.01
CA ASP A 215 -12.31 23.27 22.16
C ASP A 215 -12.66 24.77 22.37
N MET A 216 -13.46 25.37 21.48
CA MET A 216 -13.94 26.76 21.58
C MET A 216 -15.37 26.93 22.12
N ASP A 217 -16.03 25.83 22.53
CA ASP A 217 -17.31 25.82 23.27
C ASP A 217 -17.10 25.40 24.74
#